data_AF-A0A957L7Q5-F1
#
_entry.id   AF-A0A957L7Q5-F1
#
_cell.length_a   1.000
_cell.length_b   1.000
_cell.length_c   1.000
_cell.angle_alpha   90.00
_cell.angle_beta   90.00
_cell.angle_gamma   90.00
#
_symmetry.space_group_name_H-M   'P 1'
#
loop_
_entity.id
_entity.type
_entity.pdbx_description
1 polymer ?
#
loop_
_entity_poly.entity_id
_entity_poly.type
_entity_poly.pdbx_seq_one_letter_code
_entity_poly.pdbx_strand_id
1 'polypeptide(L)'
;MPSDIWFLVFFFTISFVCLLFGLLILSGRFKVWWLNDSTPVAPVGMAYAMLPCSLLFLVVGVLMAIPMPPEKRGDMGLYIIPPILLVMLLLAIWPPRWSKPKWLQWLEKEHDDIKALLWEDARTRGKWEWQQQVRTQEGLEAWVEEVRGKHGMAK
;
A
#
# COMPACT_ATOMS: atom_id res chain seq x y z
N MET A 1 -9.87 8.31 34.39
CA MET A 1 -9.94 9.66 33.78
C MET A 1 -8.63 10.07 33.10
N PRO A 2 -7.47 10.23 33.76
CA PRO A 2 -6.23 10.53 33.03
C PRO A 2 -5.75 9.38 32.12
N SER A 3 -6.06 8.13 32.46
CA SER A 3 -5.78 6.94 31.64
C SER A 3 -6.46 6.99 30.27
N ASP A 4 -7.70 7.48 30.22
CA ASP A 4 -8.60 7.33 29.07
C ASP A 4 -8.18 8.26 27.93
N ILE A 5 -7.64 9.44 28.28
CA ILE A 5 -7.10 10.41 27.32
C ILE A 5 -5.91 9.82 26.56
N TRP A 6 -4.99 9.14 27.25
CA TRP A 6 -3.81 8.54 26.61
C TRP A 6 -4.19 7.42 25.64
N PHE A 7 -5.22 6.63 25.96
CA PHE A 7 -5.75 5.63 25.03
C PHE A 7 -6.29 6.27 23.75
N LEU A 8 -7.08 7.35 23.88
CA LEU A 8 -7.58 8.06 22.71
C LEU A 8 -6.43 8.61 21.86
N VAL A 9 -5.48 9.32 22.47
CA VAL A 9 -4.30 9.86 21.78
C VAL A 9 -3.54 8.75 21.03
N PHE A 10 -3.38 7.59 21.65
CA PHE A 10 -2.74 6.44 21.02
C PHE A 10 -3.49 5.95 19.77
N PHE A 11 -4.80 5.71 19.87
CA PHE A 11 -5.61 5.23 18.73
C PHE A 11 -5.67 6.25 17.59
N PHE A 12 -5.83 7.53 17.90
CA PHE A 12 -5.81 8.60 16.90
C PHE A 12 -4.44 8.73 16.22
N THR A 13 -3.35 8.61 17.00
CA THR A 13 -1.99 8.69 16.46
C THR A 13 -1.70 7.52 15.51
N ILE A 14 -2.02 6.28 15.92
CA ILE A 14 -1.85 5.11 15.04
C ILE A 14 -2.73 5.23 13.80
N SER A 15 -4.00 5.61 13.96
CA SER A 15 -4.90 5.83 12.83
C SER A 15 -4.32 6.84 11.83
N PHE A 16 -3.78 7.96 12.32
CA PHE A 16 -3.15 8.99 11.49
C PHE A 16 -1.88 8.50 10.80
N VAL A 17 -1.01 7.77 11.51
CA VAL A 17 0.20 7.18 10.93
C VAL A 17 -0.17 6.18 9.83
N CYS A 18 -1.12 5.28 10.07
CA CYS A 18 -1.60 4.32 9.07
C CYS A 18 -2.19 5.03 7.84
N LEU A 19 -2.95 6.12 8.05
CA LEU A 19 -3.52 6.91 6.96
C LEU A 19 -2.42 7.54 6.10
N LEU A 20 -1.46 8.24 6.73
CA LEU A 20 -0.34 8.86 6.04
C LEU A 20 0.48 7.83 5.27
N PHE A 21 0.79 6.69 5.89
CA PHE A 21 1.55 5.63 5.24
C PHE A 21 0.78 5.03 4.06
N GLY A 22 -0.52 4.77 4.21
CA GLY A 22 -1.39 4.30 3.14
C GLY A 22 -1.44 5.28 1.96
N LEU A 23 -1.63 6.57 2.22
CA LEU A 23 -1.62 7.61 1.19
C LEU A 23 -0.26 7.75 0.50
N LEU A 24 0.83 7.66 1.26
CA LEU A 24 2.19 7.69 0.71
C LEU A 24 2.46 6.50 -0.21
N ILE A 25 1.99 5.30 0.13
CA ILE A 25 2.16 4.13 -0.73
C ILE A 25 1.29 4.25 -1.99
N LEU A 26 0.02 4.64 -1.84
CA LEU A 26 -0.89 4.89 -2.96
C LEU A 26 -0.40 5.98 -3.91
N SER A 27 0.33 6.96 -3.40
CA SER A 27 0.97 7.98 -4.26
C SER A 27 2.04 7.41 -5.18
N GLY A 28 2.50 6.17 -4.94
CA GLY A 28 3.52 5.51 -5.76
C GLY A 28 4.91 6.13 -5.62
N ARG A 29 5.16 6.97 -4.59
CA ARG A 29 6.48 7.55 -4.33
C ARG A 29 7.49 6.49 -3.89
N PHE A 30 7.04 5.50 -3.10
CA PHE A 30 7.86 4.37 -2.68
C PHE A 30 7.85 3.26 -3.72
N LYS A 31 8.40 3.53 -4.90
CA LYS A 31 8.34 2.61 -6.04
C LYS A 31 8.94 1.23 -5.74
N VAL A 32 9.96 1.15 -4.86
CA VAL A 32 10.60 -0.11 -4.46
C VAL A 32 9.59 -1.12 -3.89
N TRP A 33 8.56 -0.64 -3.19
CA TRP A 33 7.52 -1.50 -2.61
C TRP A 33 6.64 -2.18 -3.67
N TRP A 34 6.62 -1.63 -4.88
CA TRP A 34 5.80 -2.13 -5.99
C TRP A 34 6.55 -3.13 -6.88
N LEU A 35 7.88 -3.15 -6.84
CA LEU A 35 8.66 -4.08 -7.66
C LEU A 35 9.05 -5.36 -6.93
N ASN A 36 9.17 -5.27 -5.62
CA ASN A 36 9.71 -6.38 -4.84
C ASN A 36 8.57 -7.28 -4.38
N ASP A 37 8.13 -8.18 -5.25
CA ASP A 37 7.26 -9.30 -4.88
C ASP A 37 7.87 -10.14 -3.73
N SER A 38 9.18 -10.00 -3.50
CA SER A 38 9.99 -10.71 -2.51
C SER A 38 10.48 -9.83 -1.34
N THR A 39 9.99 -8.59 -1.12
CA THR A 39 10.32 -7.92 0.15
C THR A 39 9.65 -8.69 1.29
N PRO A 40 10.40 -9.29 2.22
CA PRO A 40 9.82 -10.13 3.28
C PRO A 40 8.99 -9.34 4.30
N VAL A 41 9.00 -8.01 4.20
CA VAL A 41 8.45 -7.11 5.23
C VAL A 41 6.95 -6.87 5.02
N ALA A 42 6.44 -6.88 3.79
CA ALA A 42 5.01 -6.74 3.52
C ALA A 42 4.66 -7.13 2.07
N PRO A 43 3.70 -8.05 1.83
CA PRO A 43 3.14 -8.24 0.50
C PRO A 43 2.50 -6.93 0.01
N VAL A 44 2.50 -6.68 -1.30
CA VAL A 44 1.90 -5.48 -1.91
C VAL A 44 0.45 -5.26 -1.42
N GLY A 45 -0.28 -6.34 -1.17
CA GLY A 45 -1.58 -6.34 -0.51
C GLY A 45 -1.67 -5.58 0.81
N MET A 46 -0.66 -5.71 1.68
CA MET A 46 -0.65 -5.04 3.00
C MET A 46 -0.61 -3.51 2.87
N ALA A 47 -0.03 -2.97 1.80
CA ALA A 47 -0.07 -1.52 1.57
C ALA A 47 -1.50 -0.99 1.45
N TYR A 48 -2.38 -1.75 0.80
CA TYR A 48 -3.78 -1.40 0.61
C TYR A 48 -4.61 -1.58 1.86
N ALA A 49 -4.22 -2.53 2.71
CA ALA A 49 -4.81 -2.75 4.02
C ALA A 49 -4.55 -1.57 5.01
N MET A 50 -3.58 -0.69 4.73
CA MET A 50 -3.28 0.45 5.63
C MET A 50 -4.43 1.45 5.77
N LEU A 51 -5.21 1.67 4.70
CA LEU A 51 -6.37 2.56 4.75
C LEU A 51 -7.50 2.03 5.66
N PRO A 52 -8.04 0.81 5.46
CA PRO A 52 -9.03 0.27 6.38
C PRO A 52 -8.46 0.02 7.78
N CYS A 53 -7.16 -0.25 7.92
CA CYS A 53 -6.50 -0.32 9.23
C CYS A 53 -6.54 1.02 9.97
N SER A 54 -6.29 2.14 9.28
CA SER A 54 -6.48 3.49 9.83
C SER A 54 -7.91 3.72 10.31
N LEU A 55 -8.90 3.33 9.49
CA LEU A 55 -10.31 3.44 9.84
C LEU A 55 -10.67 2.57 11.04
N LEU A 56 -10.13 1.37 11.14
CA LEU A 56 -10.33 0.47 12.27
C LEU A 56 -9.88 1.11 13.59
N PHE A 57 -8.66 1.65 13.63
CA PHE A 57 -8.15 2.32 14.83
C PHE A 57 -8.94 3.58 15.19
N LEU A 58 -9.39 4.33 14.18
CA LEU A 58 -10.26 5.49 14.39
C LEU A 58 -11.59 5.08 15.03
N VAL A 59 -12.24 4.05 14.47
CA VAL A 59 -13.52 3.53 14.99
C VAL A 59 -13.37 3.02 16.41
N VAL A 60 -12.31 2.25 16.71
CA VAL A 60 -12.05 1.77 18.08
C VAL A 60 -11.84 2.95 19.04
N GLY A 61 -11.05 3.95 18.64
CA GLY A 61 -10.87 5.17 19.43
C GLY A 61 -12.19 5.90 19.71
N VAL A 62 -13.03 6.07 18.69
CA VAL A 62 -14.35 6.72 18.82
C VAL A 62 -15.30 5.92 19.71
N LEU A 63 -15.40 4.59 19.53
CA LEU A 63 -16.24 3.74 20.38
C LEU A 63 -15.85 3.81 21.86
N MET A 64 -14.55 3.96 22.15
CA MET A 64 -14.04 4.13 23.51
C MET A 64 -14.30 5.53 24.07
N ALA A 65 -14.30 6.57 23.23
CA ALA A 65 -14.58 7.96 23.64
C ALA A 65 -16.05 8.20 23.99
N ILE A 66 -16.98 7.48 23.35
CA ILE A 66 -18.42 7.66 23.57
C ILE A 66 -18.79 7.11 24.96
N PRO A 67 -19.45 7.92 25.82
CA PRO A 67 -19.93 7.49 27.12
C PRO A 67 -21.18 6.64 26.97
N MET A 68 -20.97 5.35 26.67
CA MET A 68 -22.03 4.37 26.48
C MET A 68 -21.82 3.15 27.37
N PRO A 69 -22.91 2.43 27.76
CA PRO A 69 -22.79 1.17 28.48
C PRO A 69 -21.91 0.17 27.73
N PRO A 70 -21.06 -0.62 28.43
CA PRO A 70 -20.15 -1.58 27.80
C PRO A 70 -20.84 -2.58 26.87
N GLU A 71 -22.05 -3.02 27.22
CA GLU A 71 -22.85 -3.96 26.43
C GLU A 71 -23.16 -3.38 25.03
N LYS A 72 -23.71 -2.16 24.99
CA LYS A 72 -24.01 -1.47 23.73
C LYS A 72 -22.76 -1.19 22.91
N ARG A 73 -21.62 -0.92 23.57
CA ARG A 73 -20.33 -0.71 22.88
C ARG A 73 -19.86 -1.99 22.21
N GLY A 74 -19.99 -3.11 22.92
CA GLY A 74 -19.70 -4.45 22.40
C GLY A 74 -20.55 -4.77 21.18
N ASP A 75 -21.86 -4.55 21.28
CA ASP A 75 -22.81 -4.77 20.18
C ASP A 75 -22.44 -3.91 18.96
N MET A 76 -22.21 -2.61 19.14
CA MET A 76 -21.78 -1.73 18.04
C MET A 76 -20.45 -2.18 17.43
N GLY A 77 -19.48 -2.56 18.26
CA GLY A 77 -18.20 -3.09 17.81
C GLY A 77 -18.36 -4.35 16.96
N LEU A 78 -19.25 -5.26 17.35
CA LEU A 78 -19.54 -6.50 16.63
C LEU A 78 -20.12 -6.26 15.23
N TYR A 79 -20.91 -5.20 15.04
CA TYR A 79 -21.46 -4.87 13.72
C TYR A 79 -20.52 -4.04 12.85
N ILE A 80 -19.60 -3.26 13.43
CA ILE A 80 -18.74 -2.33 12.68
C ILE A 80 -17.36 -2.91 12.38
N ILE A 81 -16.73 -3.57 13.35
CA ILE A 81 -15.33 -4.04 13.23
C ILE A 81 -15.20 -5.18 12.20
N PRO A 82 -16.02 -6.25 12.22
CA PRO A 82 -15.86 -7.36 11.28
C PRO A 82 -15.96 -6.96 9.80
N PRO A 83 -16.90 -6.09 9.37
CA PRO A 83 -16.89 -5.58 7.99
C PRO A 83 -15.59 -4.85 7.62
N ILE A 84 -15.03 -4.04 8.51
CA ILE A 84 -13.76 -3.34 8.24
C ILE A 84 -12.61 -4.34 8.10
N LEU A 85 -12.55 -5.36 8.97
CA LEU A 85 -11.57 -6.44 8.87
C LEU A 85 -11.72 -7.25 7.59
N LEU A 86 -12.96 -7.52 7.16
CA LEU A 86 -13.24 -8.19 5.89
C LEU A 86 -12.76 -7.36 4.71
N VAL A 87 -13.05 -6.05 4.68
CA VAL A 87 -12.54 -5.13 3.65
C VAL A 87 -11.01 -5.10 3.64
N MET A 88 -10.39 -5.09 4.82
CA MET A 88 -8.93 -5.13 4.96
C MET A 88 -8.34 -6.42 4.36
N LEU A 89 -8.95 -7.57 4.64
CA LEU A 89 -8.54 -8.86 4.07
C LEU A 89 -8.77 -8.90 2.55
N LEU A 90 -9.91 -8.42 2.08
CA LEU A 90 -10.22 -8.36 0.65
C LEU A 90 -9.23 -7.47 -0.11
N LEU A 91 -8.87 -6.30 0.41
CA LEU A 91 -7.88 -5.42 -0.22
C LEU A 91 -6.46 -6.00 -0.15
N ALA A 92 -6.15 -6.79 0.88
CA ALA A 92 -4.87 -7.47 0.99
C ALA A 92 -4.71 -8.61 -0.04
N ILE A 93 -5.79 -9.35 -0.32
CA ILE A 93 -5.76 -10.47 -1.28
C ILE A 93 -5.99 -9.97 -2.71
N TRP A 94 -6.96 -9.08 -2.90
CA TRP A 94 -7.39 -8.55 -4.19
C TRP A 94 -7.30 -7.03 -4.22
N PRO A 95 -6.08 -6.49 -4.33
CA PRO A 95 -5.90 -5.06 -4.45
C PRO A 95 -6.57 -4.53 -5.72
N PRO A 96 -7.39 -3.47 -5.62
CA PRO A 96 -8.13 -2.97 -6.77
C PRO A 96 -7.18 -2.35 -7.80
N ARG A 97 -7.42 -2.59 -9.10
CA ARG A 97 -6.54 -2.08 -10.18
C ARG A 97 -6.33 -0.57 -10.14
N TRP A 98 -7.37 0.20 -9.76
CA TRP A 98 -7.32 1.66 -9.67
C TRP A 98 -6.40 2.19 -8.56
N SER A 99 -6.03 1.35 -7.60
CA SER A 99 -5.17 1.74 -6.48
C SER A 99 -3.67 1.58 -6.77
N LYS A 100 -3.30 0.92 -7.88
CA LYS A 100 -1.92 0.88 -8.36
C LYS A 100 -1.51 2.27 -8.86
N PRO A 101 -0.23 2.68 -8.72
CA PRO A 101 0.22 3.95 -9.27
C PRO A 101 0.21 3.94 -10.81
N LYS A 102 -0.05 5.08 -11.44
CA LYS A 102 -0.22 5.21 -12.91
C LYS A 102 0.95 4.60 -13.71
N TRP A 103 2.19 4.79 -13.26
CA TRP A 103 3.37 4.25 -13.93
C TRP A 103 3.39 2.72 -13.93
N LEU A 104 2.90 2.08 -12.85
CA LEU A 104 2.82 0.63 -12.77
C LEU A 104 1.66 0.10 -13.61
N GLN A 105 0.52 0.80 -13.61
CA GLN A 105 -0.61 0.47 -14.50
C GLN A 105 -0.20 0.54 -15.97
N TRP A 106 0.59 1.56 -16.36
CA TRP A 106 1.15 1.67 -17.70
C TRP A 106 2.08 0.51 -18.02
N LEU A 107 2.99 0.16 -17.10
CA LEU A 107 3.93 -0.94 -17.29
C LEU A 107 3.22 -2.29 -17.46
N GLU A 108 2.22 -2.57 -16.63
CA GLU A 108 1.40 -3.80 -16.74
C GLU A 108 0.52 -3.83 -18.00
N LYS A 109 0.20 -2.67 -18.58
CA LYS A 109 -0.67 -2.58 -19.75
C LYS A 109 0.10 -2.68 -21.06
N GLU A 110 1.23 -2.00 -21.15
CA GLU A 110 2.00 -1.87 -22.40
C GLU A 110 3.20 -2.84 -22.45
N HIS A 111 3.68 -3.32 -21.30
CA HIS A 111 4.97 -4.02 -21.16
C HIS A 111 4.92 -5.20 -20.19
N ASP A 112 3.79 -5.91 -20.13
CA ASP A 112 3.64 -7.11 -19.27
C ASP A 112 4.62 -8.23 -19.65
N ASP A 113 4.99 -8.31 -20.94
CA ASP A 113 5.93 -9.26 -21.53
C ASP A 113 7.34 -9.17 -20.93
N ILE A 114 7.78 -7.96 -20.57
CA ILE A 114 9.14 -7.70 -20.07
C ILE A 114 9.19 -7.42 -18.56
N LYS A 115 8.04 -7.44 -17.88
CA LYS A 115 7.94 -7.07 -16.46
C LYS A 115 8.87 -7.90 -15.58
N ALA A 116 8.96 -9.20 -15.82
CA ALA A 116 9.85 -10.10 -15.09
C ALA A 116 11.33 -9.70 -15.25
N LEU A 117 11.75 -9.38 -16.47
CA LEU A 117 13.13 -8.98 -16.78
C LEU A 117 13.48 -7.60 -16.20
N LEU A 118 12.52 -6.67 -16.19
CA LEU A 118 12.67 -5.39 -15.52
C LEU A 118 12.87 -5.57 -14.01
N TRP A 119 12.21 -6.54 -13.38
CA TRP A 119 12.41 -6.86 -11.97
C TRP A 119 13.78 -7.45 -11.69
N GLU A 120 14.29 -8.30 -12.58
CA GLU A 120 15.64 -8.83 -12.48
C GLU A 120 16.70 -7.73 -12.63
N ASP A 121 16.58 -6.87 -13.65
CA ASP A 121 17.50 -5.74 -13.87
C ASP A 121 17.40 -4.68 -12.75
N ALA A 122 16.21 -4.44 -12.19
CA ALA A 122 16.05 -3.55 -11.03
C ALA A 122 16.76 -4.06 -9.77
N ARG A 123 16.90 -5.38 -9.61
CA ARG A 123 17.62 -5.99 -8.48
C ARG A 123 19.13 -5.87 -8.59
N THR A 124 19.66 -5.76 -9.82
CA THR A 124 21.10 -5.61 -10.05
C THR A 124 21.54 -4.14 -10.05
N ARG A 125 20.64 -3.20 -10.29
CA ARG A 125 20.91 -1.76 -10.21
C ARG A 125 20.92 -1.22 -8.78
N GLY A 126 21.67 -0.14 -8.56
CA GLY A 126 21.59 0.63 -7.33
C GLY A 126 20.18 1.22 -7.14
N LYS A 127 19.64 1.14 -5.92
CA LYS A 127 18.30 1.65 -5.56
C LYS A 127 18.07 3.11 -6.02
N TRP A 128 19.09 3.95 -5.97
CA TRP A 128 19.01 5.36 -6.36
C TRP A 128 18.91 5.53 -7.88
N GLU A 129 19.75 4.84 -8.65
CA GLU A 129 19.76 4.93 -10.12
C GLU A 129 18.43 4.48 -10.70
N TRP A 130 17.96 3.34 -10.20
CA TRP A 130 16.66 2.81 -10.55
C TRP A 130 15.54 3.83 -10.27
N GLN A 131 15.53 4.43 -9.06
CA GLN A 131 14.52 5.42 -8.69
C GLN A 131 14.49 6.63 -9.64
N GLN A 132 15.63 7.06 -10.17
CA GLN A 132 15.69 8.16 -11.14
C GLN A 132 15.09 7.75 -12.49
N GLN A 133 15.41 6.54 -12.99
CA GLN A 133 14.87 6.06 -14.26
C GLN A 133 13.35 5.97 -14.25
N VAL A 134 12.78 5.38 -13.20
CA VAL A 134 11.32 5.26 -13.12
C VAL A 134 10.62 6.58 -12.80
N ARG A 135 11.35 7.67 -12.47
CA ARG A 135 10.80 8.95 -12.02
C ARG A 135 9.90 9.60 -13.07
N THR A 136 10.35 9.59 -14.32
CA THR A 136 9.64 10.14 -15.47
C THR A 136 9.16 9.01 -16.37
N GLN A 137 8.17 9.30 -17.22
CA GLN A 137 7.71 8.33 -18.21
C GLN A 137 8.81 8.03 -19.24
N GLU A 138 9.51 9.05 -19.71
CA GLU A 138 10.64 8.93 -20.63
C GLU A 138 11.76 8.03 -20.07
N GLY A 139 12.09 8.16 -18.78
CA GLY A 139 13.11 7.32 -18.15
C GLY A 139 12.66 5.86 -18.00
N LEU A 140 11.36 5.63 -17.79
CA LEU A 140 10.78 4.30 -17.73
C LEU A 140 10.79 3.66 -19.12
N GLU A 141 10.41 4.40 -20.17
CA GLU A 141 10.47 3.94 -21.57
C GLU A 141 11.91 3.66 -21.99
N ALA A 142 12.86 4.54 -21.69
CA ALA A 142 14.27 4.32 -21.99
C ALA A 142 14.82 3.07 -21.29
N TRP A 143 14.42 2.83 -20.04
CA TRP A 143 14.81 1.63 -19.31
C TRP A 143 14.21 0.36 -19.90
N VAL A 144 12.94 0.40 -20.32
CA VAL A 144 12.26 -0.68 -21.05
C VAL A 144 13.04 -1.05 -22.33
N GLU A 145 13.40 -0.06 -23.15
CA GLU A 145 14.17 -0.28 -24.37
C GLU A 145 15.56 -0.85 -24.08
N GLU A 146 16.22 -0.36 -23.02
CA GLU A 146 17.53 -0.86 -22.60
C GLU A 146 17.47 -2.35 -22.23
N VAL A 147 16.47 -2.76 -21.44
CA VAL A 147 16.29 -4.16 -21.03
C VAL A 147 15.89 -5.04 -22.21
N ARG A 148 15.06 -4.55 -23.14
CA ARG A 148 14.74 -5.27 -24.38
C ARG A 148 15.98 -5.50 -25.25
N GLY A 149 16.81 -4.46 -25.42
CA GLY A 149 18.07 -4.55 -26.15
C GLY A 149 19.04 -5.56 -25.54
N LYS A 150 19.18 -5.58 -24.21
CA LYS A 150 20.01 -6.55 -23.48
C LYS A 150 19.60 -8.01 -23.71
N HIS A 151 18.31 -8.26 -23.92
CA HIS A 151 17.76 -9.62 -24.07
C HIS A 151 17.44 -9.99 -25.52
N GLY A 152 17.80 -9.14 -26.49
CA GLY A 152 17.57 -9.42 -27.92
C GLY A 152 16.09 -9.50 -28.32
N MET A 153 15.19 -8.88 -27.55
CA MET A 153 13.77 -8.82 -27.90
C MET A 153 13.55 -7.71 -28.92
N ALA A 154 13.24 -8.08 -30.17
CA ALA A 154 12.82 -7.14 -31.19
C ALA A 154 11.44 -6.54 -30.85
N LYS A 155 11.21 -5.29 -31.26
CA LYS A 155 9.94 -4.57 -31.06
C LYS A 155 8.76 -5.25 -31.74
#